data_AF-A0A812ZRE5-F1
#
_entry.id   AF-A0A812ZRE5-F1
#
_cell.length_a   1.000
_cell.length_b   1.000
_cell.length_c   1.000
_cell.angle_alpha   90.00
_cell.angle_beta   90.00
_cell.angle_gamma   90.00
#
_symmetry.space_group_name_H-M   'P 1'
#
loop_
_entity.id
_entity.type
_entity.pdbx_description
1 polymer ?
#
loop_
_entity_poly.entity_id
_entity_poly.type
_entity_poly.pdbx_seq_one_letter_code
_entity_poly.pdbx_strand_id
1 'polypeptide(L)'
;MTSVADTEHTPILCVAPLLALGLLALYIYRECLDYLERTPARDVLREDICECLLTPQLAQASVPWYKKWGRKCHQLCIRKAEDHKEDILLAFHYYTLMYVVCGYLICTELRSSYRLLQPTNWLDPGSIREAFHDDEKEKRLPEWWKQELRHLLPTGFHPLRFFSLLAPLFLLLTYGVCFANTARHVYKMWTKGGVLRGNPGMDSSIMIIALPMISCMMAYRSVTRMWMICINSKVGSLGYVEDFEGNKTWLARLVVCQNMYDTNFLLADVYESWALLHFADLALQIISASGNTSDERTTKLDKSLQDLTKQGIYLFNGTCLMEALYHLVTTSVEAYLGGDYTLSFNKIVYRIRSKVHFLFLGMGSVASTAAIGNVVTVERTFSESLMCFEPHMKFWSTKILLTLGFMQSLLLEIPPLSYLSVTEKDLFYASVLCAECFGVSLLLWRAWNPSERWLDVLKELVSKKS
;
A
#
# COMPACT_ATOMS: atom_id res chain seq x y z
N MET A 1 21.73 -20.66 -31.41
CA MET A 1 20.43 -21.35 -31.27
C MET A 1 20.39 -21.96 -29.88
N THR A 2 19.93 -21.19 -28.89
CA THR A 2 19.57 -21.66 -27.55
C THR A 2 18.61 -20.65 -26.93
N SER A 3 17.43 -21.17 -26.54
CA SER A 3 16.41 -20.60 -25.65
C SER A 3 15.73 -19.28 -26.03
N VAL A 4 14.62 -19.40 -26.76
CA VAL A 4 13.54 -18.41 -26.85
C VAL A 4 12.46 -18.72 -25.78
N ALA A 5 12.87 -19.17 -24.58
CA ALA A 5 11.93 -19.66 -23.55
C ALA A 5 11.99 -18.95 -22.19
N ASP A 6 12.80 -17.90 -22.01
CA ASP A 6 12.92 -17.19 -20.72
C ASP A 6 12.22 -15.81 -20.68
N THR A 7 11.15 -15.62 -21.46
CA THR A 7 10.32 -14.41 -21.42
C THR A 7 9.20 -14.46 -20.38
N GLU A 8 9.40 -15.15 -19.24
CA GLU A 8 8.52 -15.03 -18.06
C GLU A 8 8.86 -13.81 -17.16
N HIS A 9 9.72 -12.91 -17.63
CA HIS A 9 10.27 -11.80 -16.84
C HIS A 9 9.56 -10.47 -17.07
N THR A 10 8.25 -10.38 -16.80
CA THR A 10 7.50 -9.12 -16.99
C THR A 10 6.32 -8.78 -16.06
N PRO A 11 6.03 -9.46 -14.93
CA PRO A 11 4.96 -8.94 -14.04
C PRO A 11 5.45 -8.03 -12.89
N ILE A 12 6.72 -8.10 -12.46
CA ILE A 12 7.11 -7.59 -11.13
C ILE A 12 7.23 -6.05 -11.05
N LEU A 13 7.70 -5.37 -12.10
CA LEU A 13 7.71 -3.90 -12.17
C LEU A 13 6.33 -3.29 -12.51
N CYS A 14 5.40 -4.07 -13.08
CA CYS A 14 4.05 -3.61 -13.38
C CYS A 14 3.15 -3.58 -12.12
N VAL A 15 3.56 -4.19 -11.01
CA VAL A 15 2.73 -4.28 -9.80
C VAL A 15 2.44 -2.93 -9.16
N ALA A 16 3.40 -1.99 -9.09
CA ALA A 16 3.15 -0.68 -8.47
C ALA A 16 2.21 0.18 -9.33
N PRO A 17 2.39 0.27 -10.67
CA PRO A 17 1.39 0.84 -11.55
C PRO A 17 0.07 0.08 -11.55
N LEU A 18 0.04 -1.25 -11.43
CA LEU A 18 -1.19 -2.06 -11.35
C LEU A 18 -1.88 -1.98 -9.99
N LEU A 19 -1.16 -1.71 -8.90
CA LEU A 19 -1.72 -1.38 -7.60
C LEU A 19 -2.24 0.05 -7.63
N ALA A 20 -1.52 0.99 -8.21
CA ALA A 20 -2.01 2.35 -8.39
C ALA A 20 -3.22 2.39 -9.33
N LEU A 21 -3.17 1.70 -10.49
CA LEU A 21 -4.29 1.50 -11.41
C LEU A 21 -5.38 0.63 -10.81
N GLY A 22 -5.04 -0.32 -9.94
CA GLY A 22 -5.99 -1.20 -9.26
C GLY A 22 -6.74 -0.44 -8.17
N LEU A 23 -6.04 0.37 -7.38
CA LEU A 23 -6.61 1.29 -6.40
C LEU A 23 -7.39 2.41 -7.10
N LEU A 24 -6.90 2.94 -8.22
CA LEU A 24 -7.62 3.90 -9.06
C LEU A 24 -8.84 3.25 -9.71
N ALA A 25 -8.73 2.03 -10.22
CA ALA A 25 -9.85 1.29 -10.80
C ALA A 25 -10.86 0.92 -9.73
N LEU A 26 -10.43 0.56 -8.51
CA LEU A 26 -11.30 0.32 -7.37
C LEU A 26 -11.98 1.60 -6.89
N TYR A 27 -11.26 2.73 -6.90
CA TYR A 27 -11.81 4.05 -6.59
C TYR A 27 -12.84 4.47 -7.65
N ILE A 28 -12.50 4.38 -8.94
CA ILE A 28 -13.41 4.64 -10.06
C ILE A 28 -14.59 3.67 -10.01
N TYR A 29 -14.37 2.39 -9.75
CA TYR A 29 -15.42 1.39 -9.65
C TYR A 29 -16.38 1.71 -8.49
N ARG A 30 -15.84 2.10 -7.32
CA ARG A 30 -16.62 2.55 -6.17
C ARG A 30 -17.45 3.80 -6.51
N GLU A 31 -16.83 4.83 -7.08
CA GLU A 31 -17.52 6.07 -7.47
C GLU A 31 -18.57 5.83 -8.57
N CYS A 32 -18.27 4.98 -9.56
CA CYS A 32 -19.22 4.58 -10.59
C CYS A 32 -20.39 3.79 -10.00
N LEU A 33 -20.15 2.85 -9.09
CA LEU A 33 -21.22 2.15 -8.36
C LEU A 33 -22.05 3.13 -7.54
N ASP A 34 -21.40 4.05 -6.83
CA ASP A 34 -22.09 5.05 -6.03
C ASP A 34 -22.94 6.00 -6.88
N TYR A 35 -22.44 6.41 -8.04
CA TYR A 35 -23.17 7.20 -9.03
C TYR A 35 -24.35 6.44 -9.64
N LEU A 36 -24.12 5.20 -10.10
CA LEU A 36 -25.12 4.34 -10.72
C LEU A 36 -26.27 3.99 -9.78
N GLU A 37 -25.98 3.79 -8.50
CA GLU A 37 -27.03 3.50 -7.53
C GLU A 37 -27.72 4.75 -6.95
N ARG A 38 -27.17 5.96 -7.15
CA ARG A 38 -27.84 7.23 -6.80
C ARG A 38 -28.79 7.73 -7.88
N THR A 39 -28.68 7.23 -9.11
CA THR A 39 -29.54 7.65 -10.22
C THR A 39 -30.76 6.73 -10.35
N PRO A 40 -31.99 7.26 -10.53
CA PRO A 40 -33.19 6.46 -10.83
C PRO A 40 -33.11 5.72 -12.19
N ALA A 41 -32.02 5.92 -12.95
CA ALA A 41 -31.70 5.19 -14.18
C ALA A 41 -31.22 3.74 -13.95
N ARG A 42 -31.20 3.26 -12.69
CA ARG A 42 -30.77 1.90 -12.31
C ARG A 42 -31.52 0.80 -13.07
N ASP A 43 -32.79 1.00 -13.36
CA ASP A 43 -33.61 0.00 -14.07
C ASP A 43 -33.37 0.07 -15.59
N VAL A 44 -33.20 1.27 -16.15
CA VAL A 44 -32.95 1.50 -17.59
C VAL A 44 -31.54 1.03 -17.99
N LEU A 45 -30.52 1.35 -17.19
CA LEU A 45 -29.13 0.98 -17.51
C LEU A 45 -28.85 -0.52 -17.30
N ARG A 46 -29.66 -1.20 -16.47
CA ARG A 46 -29.56 -2.65 -16.27
C ARG A 46 -30.09 -3.43 -17.47
N GLU A 47 -31.11 -2.90 -18.16
CA GLU A 47 -31.56 -3.42 -19.46
C GLU A 47 -30.50 -3.14 -20.55
N ASP A 48 -29.99 -1.91 -20.62
CA ASP A 48 -29.02 -1.52 -21.66
C ASP A 48 -27.65 -2.23 -21.53
N ILE A 49 -27.12 -2.40 -20.32
CA ILE A 49 -25.83 -3.12 -20.11
C ILE A 49 -25.99 -4.62 -20.40
N CYS A 50 -27.15 -5.21 -20.08
CA CYS A 50 -27.43 -6.60 -20.45
C CYS A 50 -27.56 -6.79 -21.96
N GLU A 51 -28.11 -5.81 -22.68
CA GLU A 51 -28.18 -5.84 -24.15
C GLU A 51 -26.82 -5.54 -24.81
N CYS A 52 -26.02 -4.61 -24.25
CA CYS A 52 -24.77 -4.17 -24.85
C CYS A 52 -23.59 -5.13 -24.61
N LEU A 53 -23.51 -5.82 -23.47
CA LEU A 53 -22.49 -6.85 -23.23
C LEU A 53 -22.77 -8.16 -24.00
N LEU A 54 -23.98 -8.30 -24.55
CA LEU A 54 -24.40 -9.41 -25.40
C LEU A 54 -24.63 -8.95 -26.84
N THR A 55 -23.65 -8.25 -27.43
CA THR A 55 -23.71 -8.07 -28.89
C THR A 55 -23.77 -9.44 -29.58
N PRO A 56 -24.68 -9.66 -30.55
CA PRO A 56 -24.86 -10.95 -31.23
C PRO A 56 -23.57 -11.52 -31.84
N GLN A 57 -22.61 -10.64 -32.15
CA GLN A 57 -21.32 -10.96 -32.75
C GLN A 57 -20.34 -11.62 -31.75
N LEU A 58 -20.30 -11.19 -30.48
CA LEU A 58 -19.49 -11.87 -29.45
C LEU A 58 -20.10 -13.22 -29.02
N ALA A 59 -21.43 -13.33 -29.06
CA ALA A 59 -22.18 -14.55 -28.76
C ALA A 59 -22.05 -15.64 -29.85
N GLN A 60 -21.67 -15.27 -31.08
CA GLN A 60 -21.37 -16.21 -32.17
C GLN A 60 -19.92 -16.72 -32.13
N ALA A 61 -18.98 -15.96 -31.56
CA ALA A 61 -17.57 -16.33 -31.48
C ALA A 61 -17.21 -17.23 -30.27
N SER A 62 -18.11 -17.40 -29.30
CA SER A 62 -17.87 -18.22 -28.11
C SER A 62 -18.31 -19.68 -28.31
N VAL A 63 -17.35 -20.59 -28.14
CA VAL A 63 -17.44 -22.05 -28.32
C VAL A 63 -18.69 -22.66 -27.64
N PRO A 64 -19.34 -23.70 -28.20
CA PRO A 64 -20.57 -24.32 -27.66
C PRO A 64 -20.53 -24.70 -26.16
N TRP A 65 -19.35 -24.92 -25.58
CA TRP A 65 -19.21 -25.14 -24.13
C TRP A 65 -19.59 -23.92 -23.29
N TYR A 66 -19.25 -22.70 -23.74
CA TYR A 66 -19.56 -21.45 -23.03
C TYR A 66 -21.05 -21.14 -23.06
N LYS A 67 -21.74 -21.47 -24.16
CA LYS A 67 -23.19 -21.27 -24.27
C LYS A 67 -23.98 -22.17 -23.32
N LYS A 68 -23.49 -23.38 -23.05
CA LYS A 68 -24.14 -24.36 -22.16
C LYS A 68 -23.76 -24.18 -20.69
N TRP A 69 -22.47 -23.98 -20.39
CA TRP A 69 -21.99 -23.76 -19.02
C TRP A 69 -22.15 -22.33 -18.56
N GLY A 70 -21.87 -21.35 -19.41
CA GLY A 70 -22.07 -19.93 -19.11
C GLY A 70 -23.53 -19.61 -18.80
N ARG A 71 -24.51 -20.13 -19.57
CA ARG A 71 -25.94 -19.95 -19.23
C ARG A 71 -26.34 -20.66 -17.95
N LYS A 72 -25.86 -21.89 -17.71
CA LYS A 72 -26.19 -22.61 -16.48
C LYS A 72 -25.55 -21.94 -15.26
N CYS A 73 -24.27 -21.57 -15.32
CA CYS A 73 -23.60 -20.82 -14.27
C CYS A 73 -24.25 -19.45 -14.06
N HIS A 74 -24.60 -18.74 -15.12
CA HIS A 74 -25.29 -17.46 -15.03
C HIS A 74 -26.69 -17.59 -14.43
N GLN A 75 -27.48 -18.58 -14.84
CA GLN A 75 -28.79 -18.85 -14.24
C GLN A 75 -28.70 -19.38 -12.81
N LEU A 76 -27.66 -20.16 -12.47
CA LEU A 76 -27.40 -20.58 -11.09
C LEU A 76 -26.96 -19.39 -10.23
N CYS A 77 -26.12 -18.50 -10.76
CA CYS A 77 -25.69 -17.27 -10.11
C CYS A 77 -26.86 -16.31 -9.93
N ILE A 78 -27.75 -16.15 -10.92
CA ILE A 78 -28.95 -15.30 -10.82
C ILE A 78 -29.94 -15.89 -9.82
N ARG A 79 -30.27 -17.19 -9.88
CA ARG A 79 -31.21 -17.80 -8.93
C ARG A 79 -30.68 -17.79 -7.51
N LYS A 80 -29.39 -18.12 -7.29
CA LYS A 80 -28.78 -17.96 -5.97
C LYS A 80 -28.65 -16.48 -5.57
N ALA A 81 -28.49 -15.56 -6.51
CA ALA A 81 -28.47 -14.12 -6.21
C ALA A 81 -29.86 -13.55 -5.94
N GLU A 82 -30.97 -14.20 -6.29
CA GLU A 82 -32.30 -13.75 -5.87
C GLU A 82 -32.62 -14.18 -4.44
N ASP A 83 -32.23 -15.40 -4.06
CA ASP A 83 -32.46 -15.93 -2.71
C ASP A 83 -31.36 -15.52 -1.70
N HIS A 84 -30.15 -15.19 -2.16
CA HIS A 84 -28.98 -14.78 -1.37
C HIS A 84 -28.32 -13.51 -1.93
N LYS A 85 -29.12 -12.54 -2.37
CA LYS A 85 -28.66 -11.27 -2.98
C LYS A 85 -27.64 -10.53 -2.12
N GLU A 86 -27.73 -10.69 -0.81
CA GLU A 86 -26.86 -10.06 0.18
C GLU A 86 -25.54 -10.83 0.38
N ASP A 87 -25.55 -12.17 0.33
CA ASP A 87 -24.37 -12.99 0.64
C ASP A 87 -23.36 -13.05 -0.53
N ILE A 88 -23.86 -13.13 -1.77
CA ILE A 88 -22.99 -13.18 -2.96
C ILE A 88 -22.25 -11.84 -3.13
N LEU A 89 -22.87 -10.72 -2.73
CA LEU A 89 -22.25 -9.39 -2.84
C LEU A 89 -21.01 -9.23 -1.93
N LEU A 90 -20.99 -9.93 -0.80
CA LEU A 90 -19.93 -9.81 0.21
C LEU A 90 -18.62 -10.47 -0.26
N ALA A 91 -18.72 -11.64 -0.90
CA ALA A 91 -17.56 -12.36 -1.43
C ALA A 91 -16.88 -11.61 -2.59
N PHE A 92 -17.65 -10.92 -3.42
CA PHE A 92 -17.14 -10.12 -4.55
C PHE A 92 -16.80 -8.68 -4.17
N HIS A 93 -16.78 -8.34 -2.89
CA HIS A 93 -16.52 -6.98 -2.49
C HIS A 93 -15.06 -6.57 -2.70
N TYR A 94 -14.82 -5.26 -2.79
CA TYR A 94 -13.52 -4.71 -3.13
C TYR A 94 -12.43 -5.09 -2.10
N TYR A 95 -12.78 -5.32 -0.82
CA TYR A 95 -11.82 -5.82 0.18
C TYR A 95 -11.37 -7.25 -0.13
N THR A 96 -12.25 -8.12 -0.61
CA THR A 96 -11.85 -9.49 -0.98
C THR A 96 -10.87 -9.43 -2.14
N LEU A 97 -11.17 -8.62 -3.15
CA LEU A 97 -10.25 -8.38 -4.25
C LEU A 97 -8.92 -7.80 -3.76
N MET A 98 -8.95 -6.79 -2.88
CA MET A 98 -7.75 -6.20 -2.28
C MET A 98 -6.90 -7.25 -1.57
N TYR A 99 -7.47 -8.08 -0.69
CA TYR A 99 -6.73 -9.11 0.04
C TYR A 99 -6.23 -10.25 -0.84
N VAL A 100 -6.99 -10.62 -1.89
CA VAL A 100 -6.57 -11.61 -2.89
C VAL A 100 -5.40 -11.07 -3.71
N VAL A 101 -5.50 -9.83 -4.20
CA VAL A 101 -4.41 -9.17 -4.93
C VAL A 101 -3.19 -9.03 -4.04
N CYS A 102 -3.32 -8.52 -2.82
CA CYS A 102 -2.21 -8.39 -1.88
C CYS A 102 -1.61 -9.77 -1.54
N GLY A 103 -2.42 -10.79 -1.29
CA GLY A 103 -1.96 -12.15 -1.04
C GLY A 103 -1.16 -12.72 -2.23
N TYR A 104 -1.66 -12.54 -3.46
CA TYR A 104 -0.93 -12.91 -4.67
C TYR A 104 0.40 -12.18 -4.77
N LEU A 105 0.42 -10.86 -4.56
CA LEU A 105 1.64 -10.07 -4.61
C LEU A 105 2.66 -10.50 -3.56
N ILE A 106 2.22 -10.74 -2.32
CA ILE A 106 3.05 -11.29 -1.24
C ILE A 106 3.66 -12.63 -1.67
N CYS A 107 2.86 -13.57 -2.19
CA CYS A 107 3.38 -14.85 -2.67
C CYS A 107 4.40 -14.68 -3.80
N THR A 108 4.17 -13.76 -4.74
CA THR A 108 5.13 -13.49 -5.83
C THR A 108 6.44 -12.90 -5.31
N GLU A 109 6.39 -12.00 -4.33
CA GLU A 109 7.58 -11.40 -3.73
C GLU A 109 8.35 -12.42 -2.89
N LEU A 110 7.68 -13.22 -2.07
CA LEU A 110 8.32 -14.31 -1.31
C LEU A 110 9.03 -15.30 -2.24
N ARG A 111 8.40 -15.67 -3.36
CA ARG A 111 9.03 -16.52 -4.39
C ARG A 111 10.23 -15.84 -5.04
N SER A 112 10.13 -14.55 -5.33
CA SER A 112 11.21 -13.74 -5.89
C SER A 112 12.41 -13.67 -4.92
N SER A 113 12.16 -13.36 -3.65
CA SER A 113 13.18 -13.32 -2.60
C SER A 113 13.85 -14.66 -2.36
N TYR A 114 13.09 -15.76 -2.36
CA TYR A 114 13.65 -17.10 -2.24
C TYR A 114 14.65 -17.38 -3.37
N ARG A 115 14.27 -17.12 -4.62
CA ARG A 115 15.15 -17.28 -5.79
C ARG A 115 16.35 -16.34 -5.73
N LEU A 116 16.17 -15.13 -5.22
CA LEU A 116 17.22 -14.13 -5.06
C LEU A 116 18.27 -14.57 -4.05
N LEU A 117 17.85 -15.13 -2.92
CA LEU A 117 18.72 -15.49 -1.79
C LEU A 117 19.38 -16.88 -1.93
N GLN A 118 18.79 -17.78 -2.71
CA GLN A 118 19.28 -19.15 -2.89
C GLN A 118 20.76 -19.23 -3.36
N PRO A 119 21.23 -18.44 -4.36
CA PRO A 119 22.62 -18.54 -4.84
C PRO A 119 23.67 -18.12 -3.82
N THR A 120 23.31 -17.25 -2.87
CA THR A 120 24.23 -16.76 -1.84
C THR A 120 24.06 -17.50 -0.51
N ASN A 121 23.43 -18.69 -0.54
CA ASN A 121 23.12 -19.47 0.66
C ASN A 121 22.50 -18.59 1.76
N TRP A 122 21.49 -17.79 1.40
CA TRP A 122 20.76 -16.90 2.31
C TRP A 122 21.64 -15.82 2.96
N LEU A 123 22.35 -15.05 2.12
CA LEU A 123 23.29 -14.01 2.56
C LEU A 123 24.45 -14.57 3.40
N ASP A 124 24.90 -15.79 3.09
CA ASP A 124 26.13 -16.31 3.67
C ASP A 124 27.32 -15.45 3.21
N PRO A 125 28.14 -14.90 4.11
CA PRO A 125 29.16 -13.93 3.72
C PRO A 125 30.27 -14.55 2.87
N GLY A 126 30.53 -15.87 3.01
CA GLY A 126 31.45 -16.61 2.15
C GLY A 126 30.88 -16.73 0.74
N SER A 127 29.63 -17.19 0.63
CA SER A 127 28.93 -17.33 -0.66
C SER A 127 28.73 -16.00 -1.38
N ILE A 128 28.45 -14.91 -0.66
CA ILE A 128 28.44 -13.56 -1.22
C ILE A 128 29.81 -13.25 -1.81
N ARG A 129 30.89 -13.39 -1.05
CA ARG A 129 32.25 -13.10 -1.52
C ARG A 129 32.64 -13.92 -2.75
N GLU A 130 32.28 -15.20 -2.77
CA GLU A 130 32.51 -16.10 -3.91
C GLU A 130 31.74 -15.66 -5.15
N ALA A 131 30.48 -15.25 -5.01
CA ALA A 131 29.66 -14.77 -6.12
C ALA A 131 30.26 -13.55 -6.86
N PHE A 132 31.10 -12.76 -6.18
CA PHE A 132 31.84 -11.64 -6.78
C PHE A 132 33.25 -12.01 -7.27
N HIS A 133 33.80 -13.14 -6.85
CA HIS A 133 35.14 -13.56 -7.26
C HIS A 133 35.19 -14.19 -8.65
N ASP A 134 34.08 -14.79 -9.09
CA ASP A 134 34.00 -15.51 -10.37
C ASP A 134 33.93 -14.58 -11.61
N ASP A 135 33.58 -13.30 -11.44
CA ASP A 135 33.58 -12.36 -12.56
C ASP A 135 34.99 -11.76 -12.73
N GLU A 136 35.78 -12.22 -13.71
CA GLU A 136 37.14 -11.69 -13.97
C GLU A 136 37.15 -10.16 -14.22
N LYS A 137 36.01 -9.58 -14.60
CA LYS A 137 35.79 -8.13 -14.72
C LYS A 137 35.63 -7.42 -13.36
N GLU A 138 35.28 -8.15 -12.30
CA GLU A 138 35.07 -7.65 -10.92
C GLU A 138 36.31 -7.68 -10.02
N LYS A 139 37.48 -8.10 -10.53
CA LYS A 139 38.79 -7.77 -9.90
C LYS A 139 39.01 -6.26 -9.72
N ARG A 140 38.12 -5.42 -10.26
CA ARG A 140 38.04 -3.96 -10.12
C ARG A 140 36.81 -3.47 -9.34
N LEU A 141 36.19 -4.29 -8.49
CA LEU A 141 35.16 -3.76 -7.59
C LEU A 141 35.77 -2.63 -6.76
N PRO A 142 35.20 -1.42 -6.83
CA PRO A 142 35.81 -0.28 -6.20
C PRO A 142 35.72 -0.40 -4.67
N GLU A 143 36.72 0.14 -3.98
CA GLU A 143 36.88 -0.03 -2.52
C GLU A 143 35.65 0.47 -1.73
N TRP A 144 34.93 1.45 -2.27
CA TRP A 144 33.70 1.96 -1.67
C TRP A 144 32.57 0.91 -1.62
N TRP A 145 32.54 -0.10 -2.49
CA TRP A 145 31.56 -1.20 -2.39
C TRP A 145 31.78 -2.04 -1.13
N LYS A 146 33.05 -2.32 -0.78
CA LYS A 146 33.37 -3.04 0.47
C LYS A 146 32.97 -2.23 1.70
N GLN A 147 33.03 -0.90 1.60
CA GLN A 147 32.55 -0.01 2.64
C GLN A 147 31.03 -0.08 2.76
N GLU A 148 30.31 -0.21 1.64
CA GLU A 148 28.86 -0.30 1.60
C GLU A 148 28.29 -1.57 2.25
N LEU A 149 29.05 -2.66 2.28
CA LEU A 149 28.60 -3.96 2.82
C LEU A 149 29.44 -4.44 4.02
N ARG A 150 30.16 -3.53 4.67
CA ARG A 150 31.13 -3.85 5.71
C ARG A 150 30.52 -4.68 6.85
N HIS A 151 29.28 -4.38 7.24
CA HIS A 151 28.59 -5.04 8.35
C HIS A 151 27.80 -6.29 7.93
N LEU A 152 27.57 -6.51 6.64
CA LEU A 152 26.99 -7.77 6.13
C LEU A 152 28.05 -8.84 5.85
N LEU A 153 29.32 -8.45 5.72
CA LEU A 153 30.47 -9.33 5.56
C LEU A 153 30.82 -10.09 6.87
N PRO A 154 31.67 -11.15 6.83
CA PRO A 154 31.84 -12.07 7.97
C PRO A 154 32.32 -11.39 9.26
N THR A 155 32.98 -10.25 9.17
CA THR A 155 33.50 -9.45 10.29
C THR A 155 32.48 -8.45 10.84
N GLY A 156 31.25 -8.44 10.31
CA GLY A 156 30.26 -7.40 10.48
C GLY A 156 29.21 -7.65 11.56
N PHE A 157 28.18 -6.79 11.58
CA PHE A 157 27.07 -6.82 12.51
C PHE A 157 26.04 -7.88 12.09
N HIS A 158 26.26 -9.13 12.51
CA HIS A 158 25.38 -10.27 12.24
C HIS A 158 23.87 -10.04 12.50
N PRO A 159 23.44 -9.26 13.51
CA PRO A 159 22.01 -9.06 13.77
C PRO A 159 21.26 -8.43 12.58
N LEU A 160 21.89 -7.53 11.80
CA LEU A 160 21.25 -6.92 10.63
C LEU A 160 20.82 -7.98 9.61
N ARG A 161 21.71 -8.93 9.31
CA ARG A 161 21.42 -10.04 8.39
C ARG A 161 20.24 -10.86 8.90
N PHE A 162 20.36 -11.39 10.12
CA PHE A 162 19.32 -12.27 10.68
C PHE A 162 17.98 -11.57 10.80
N PHE A 163 17.99 -10.30 11.21
CA PHE A 163 16.78 -9.52 11.36
C PHE A 163 16.11 -9.22 10.00
N SER A 164 16.88 -8.89 8.96
CA SER A 164 16.32 -8.76 7.61
C SER A 164 15.69 -10.06 7.12
N LEU A 165 16.31 -11.21 7.40
CA LEU A 165 15.79 -12.53 7.04
C LEU A 165 14.48 -12.89 7.77
N LEU A 166 14.13 -12.19 8.85
CA LEU A 166 12.83 -12.32 9.54
C LEU A 166 11.72 -11.45 8.92
N ALA A 167 12.05 -10.48 8.06
CA ALA A 167 11.06 -9.66 7.36
C ALA A 167 9.92 -10.43 6.66
N PRO A 168 10.15 -11.56 5.94
CA PRO A 168 9.06 -12.32 5.33
C PRO A 168 8.10 -12.93 6.36
N LEU A 169 8.61 -13.31 7.54
CA LEU A 169 7.77 -13.81 8.64
C LEU A 169 6.86 -12.69 9.15
N PHE A 170 7.41 -11.49 9.40
CA PHE A 170 6.62 -10.34 9.83
C PHE A 170 5.55 -9.94 8.80
N LEU A 171 5.86 -10.03 7.50
CA LEU A 171 4.88 -9.81 6.44
C LEU A 171 3.71 -10.79 6.50
N LEU A 172 3.98 -12.09 6.62
CA LEU A 172 2.94 -13.12 6.71
C LEU A 172 2.08 -12.97 7.97
N LEU A 173 2.71 -12.66 9.10
CA LEU A 173 2.00 -12.42 10.36
C LEU A 173 1.11 -11.17 10.28
N THR A 174 1.63 -10.07 9.73
CA THR A 174 0.88 -8.82 9.52
C THR A 174 -0.32 -9.06 8.62
N TYR A 175 -0.12 -9.73 7.48
CA TYR A 175 -1.19 -10.10 6.56
C TYR A 175 -2.27 -10.95 7.26
N GLY A 176 -1.86 -11.97 8.02
CA GLY A 176 -2.77 -12.85 8.74
C GLY A 176 -3.62 -12.10 9.77
N VAL A 177 -3.02 -11.20 10.56
CA VAL A 177 -3.74 -10.39 11.55
C VAL A 177 -4.72 -9.42 10.88
N CYS A 178 -4.29 -8.69 9.86
CA CYS A 178 -5.15 -7.77 9.11
C CYS A 178 -6.32 -8.51 8.47
N PHE A 179 -6.06 -9.62 7.78
CA PHE A 179 -7.09 -10.45 7.14
C PHE A 179 -8.11 -10.98 8.16
N ALA A 180 -7.63 -11.54 9.28
CA ALA A 180 -8.52 -12.04 10.33
C ALA A 180 -9.35 -10.89 10.97
N ASN A 181 -8.80 -9.69 11.08
CA ASN A 181 -9.53 -8.54 11.62
C ASN A 181 -10.62 -8.09 10.66
N THR A 182 -10.30 -7.95 9.37
CA THR A 182 -11.29 -7.68 8.33
C THR A 182 -12.38 -8.77 8.29
N ALA A 183 -12.02 -10.05 8.39
CA ALA A 183 -12.98 -11.14 8.44
C ALA A 183 -13.95 -11.03 9.63
N ARG A 184 -13.48 -10.58 10.81
CA ARG A 184 -14.36 -10.30 11.96
C ARG A 184 -15.36 -9.18 11.69
N HIS A 185 -14.92 -8.10 11.04
CA HIS A 185 -15.80 -7.00 10.63
C HIS A 185 -16.85 -7.47 9.62
N VAL A 186 -16.42 -8.17 8.58
CA VAL A 186 -17.30 -8.73 7.54
C VAL A 186 -18.31 -9.71 8.14
N TYR A 187 -17.87 -10.63 9.01
CA TYR A 187 -18.77 -11.56 9.70
C TYR A 187 -19.78 -10.84 10.59
N LYS A 188 -19.37 -9.78 11.29
CA LYS A 188 -20.29 -8.98 12.13
C LYS A 188 -21.33 -8.24 11.28
N MET A 189 -20.95 -7.73 10.12
CA MET A 189 -21.88 -7.12 9.17
C MET A 189 -22.90 -8.11 8.64
N TRP A 190 -22.41 -9.30 8.26
CA TRP A 190 -23.23 -10.40 7.76
C TRP A 190 -24.28 -10.84 8.80
N THR A 191 -23.85 -11.11 10.03
CA THR A 191 -24.76 -11.52 11.12
C THR A 191 -25.78 -10.45 11.52
N LYS A 192 -25.53 -9.17 11.23
CA LYS A 192 -26.47 -8.07 11.47
C LYS A 192 -27.45 -7.84 10.30
N GLY A 193 -27.47 -8.72 9.29
CA GLY A 193 -28.31 -8.58 8.08
C GLY A 193 -28.03 -7.27 7.34
N GLY A 194 -26.79 -6.81 7.38
CA GLY A 194 -26.40 -5.49 6.88
C GLY A 194 -25.67 -5.58 5.55
N VAL A 195 -26.17 -4.85 4.55
CA VAL A 195 -25.39 -4.52 3.35
C VAL A 195 -24.29 -3.52 3.72
N LEU A 196 -23.17 -3.49 2.99
CA LEU A 196 -22.07 -2.54 3.20
C LEU A 196 -22.51 -1.08 3.28
N ARG A 197 -23.39 -0.67 2.36
CA ARG A 197 -23.95 0.69 2.34
C ARG A 197 -24.68 1.06 3.63
N GLY A 198 -25.23 0.08 4.34
CA GLY A 198 -25.87 0.29 5.63
C GLY A 198 -24.88 0.46 6.79
N ASN A 199 -23.57 0.27 6.58
CA ASN A 199 -22.56 0.25 7.64
C ASN A 199 -21.28 1.02 7.23
N PRO A 200 -21.35 2.33 6.92
CA PRO A 200 -20.17 3.12 6.51
C PRO A 200 -19.07 3.16 7.58
N GLY A 201 -19.44 2.99 8.85
CA GLY A 201 -18.51 2.84 9.97
C GLY A 201 -17.55 1.66 9.81
N MET A 202 -18.10 0.50 9.44
CA MET A 202 -17.34 -0.74 9.25
C MET A 202 -16.47 -0.65 8.00
N ASP A 203 -17.00 -0.09 6.92
CA ASP A 203 -16.30 0.08 5.64
C ASP A 203 -14.99 0.87 5.81
N SER A 204 -15.08 2.07 6.41
CA SER A 204 -13.91 2.89 6.72
C SER A 204 -12.96 2.22 7.71
N SER A 205 -13.49 1.47 8.69
CA SER A 205 -12.65 0.71 9.64
C SER A 205 -11.81 -0.36 8.92
N ILE A 206 -12.39 -1.08 7.96
CA ILE A 206 -11.68 -2.10 7.17
C ILE A 206 -10.54 -1.47 6.37
N MET A 207 -10.75 -0.29 5.77
CA MET A 207 -9.72 0.42 5.03
C MET A 207 -8.52 0.80 5.91
N ILE A 208 -8.78 1.25 7.15
CA ILE A 208 -7.76 1.57 8.14
C ILE A 208 -7.04 0.29 8.61
N ILE A 209 -7.76 -0.80 8.85
CA ILE A 209 -7.21 -2.09 9.28
C ILE A 209 -6.21 -2.67 8.27
N ALA A 210 -6.40 -2.41 6.98
CA ALA A 210 -5.50 -2.87 5.92
C ALA A 210 -4.18 -2.08 5.82
N LEU A 211 -4.06 -0.94 6.51
CA LEU A 211 -2.87 -0.08 6.45
C LEU A 211 -1.56 -0.82 6.74
N PRO A 212 -1.38 -1.54 7.86
CA PRO A 212 -0.10 -2.16 8.17
C PRO A 212 0.28 -3.26 7.18
N MET A 213 -0.70 -3.95 6.58
CA MET A 213 -0.45 -4.94 5.54
C MET A 213 0.19 -4.30 4.31
N ILE A 214 -0.37 -3.19 3.82
CA ILE A 214 0.16 -2.48 2.65
C ILE A 214 1.54 -1.91 2.96
N SER A 215 1.70 -1.25 4.11
CA SER A 215 2.99 -0.68 4.53
C SER A 215 4.06 -1.76 4.73
N CYS A 216 3.71 -2.91 5.35
CA CYS A 216 4.63 -4.03 5.52
C CYS A 216 5.01 -4.67 4.18
N MET A 217 4.07 -4.79 3.24
CA MET A 217 4.37 -5.29 1.90
C MET A 217 5.37 -4.37 1.18
N MET A 218 5.18 -3.05 1.24
CA MET A 218 6.12 -2.09 0.66
C MET A 218 7.49 -2.10 1.34
N ALA A 219 7.52 -2.15 2.68
CA ALA A 219 8.75 -2.29 3.44
C ALA A 219 9.50 -3.59 3.10
N TYR A 220 8.79 -4.71 2.97
CA TYR A 220 9.41 -5.97 2.57
C TYR A 220 9.97 -5.90 1.16
N ARG A 221 9.24 -5.31 0.20
CA ARG A 221 9.79 -5.07 -1.15
C ARG A 221 11.06 -4.25 -1.08
N SER A 222 11.12 -3.23 -0.24
CA SER A 222 12.33 -2.44 0.01
C SER A 222 13.48 -3.28 0.59
N VAL A 223 13.22 -4.20 1.54
CA VAL A 223 14.21 -5.19 2.01
C VAL A 223 14.75 -6.02 0.83
N THR A 224 13.87 -6.49 -0.06
CA THR A 224 14.33 -7.27 -1.24
C THR A 224 15.22 -6.45 -2.17
N ARG A 225 14.95 -5.14 -2.35
CA ARG A 225 15.81 -4.26 -3.15
C ARG A 225 17.18 -4.09 -2.52
N MET A 226 17.24 -3.97 -1.20
CA MET A 226 18.52 -3.90 -0.49
C MET A 226 19.28 -5.22 -0.59
N TRP A 227 18.61 -6.37 -0.50
CA TRP A 227 19.25 -7.67 -0.77
C TRP A 227 19.81 -7.76 -2.18
N MET A 228 19.09 -7.28 -3.20
CA MET A 228 19.57 -7.26 -4.58
C MET A 228 20.88 -6.47 -4.75
N ILE A 229 21.01 -5.34 -4.05
CA ILE A 229 22.24 -4.53 -4.01
C ILE A 229 23.37 -5.33 -3.34
N CYS A 230 23.09 -5.92 -2.17
CA CYS A 230 24.07 -6.62 -1.34
C CYS A 230 24.69 -7.82 -2.05
N ILE A 231 23.88 -8.61 -2.76
CA ILE A 231 24.35 -9.84 -3.40
C ILE A 231 24.77 -9.64 -4.86
N ASN A 232 24.61 -8.43 -5.41
CA ASN A 232 24.82 -8.12 -6.83
C ASN A 232 24.19 -9.16 -7.77
N SER A 233 23.01 -9.67 -7.41
CA SER A 233 22.38 -10.71 -8.22
C SER A 233 21.92 -10.15 -9.55
N LYS A 234 22.33 -10.84 -10.62
CA LYS A 234 21.86 -10.61 -11.99
C LYS A 234 20.56 -11.38 -12.28
N VAL A 235 19.95 -12.02 -11.27
CA VAL A 235 18.74 -12.83 -11.44
C VAL A 235 17.50 -11.94 -11.49
N GLY A 236 16.65 -12.16 -12.50
CA GLY A 236 15.36 -11.47 -12.69
C GLY A 236 15.42 -10.28 -13.63
N SER A 237 14.26 -9.64 -13.87
CA SER A 237 14.13 -8.53 -14.84
C SER A 237 15.00 -7.30 -14.52
N LEU A 238 15.41 -7.15 -13.25
CA LEU A 238 16.29 -6.07 -12.78
C LEU A 238 17.78 -6.43 -12.81
N GLY A 239 18.13 -7.65 -13.20
CA GLY A 239 19.53 -8.04 -13.43
C GLY A 239 20.17 -7.29 -14.62
N TYR A 240 19.35 -6.65 -15.45
CA TYR A 240 19.71 -6.04 -16.73
C TYR A 240 19.66 -4.51 -16.71
N VAL A 241 19.76 -3.86 -15.56
CA VAL A 241 19.86 -2.39 -15.51
C VAL A 241 21.23 -1.98 -16.07
N GLU A 242 21.20 -1.20 -17.15
CA GLU A 242 22.36 -0.60 -17.80
C GLU A 242 22.59 0.81 -17.26
N ASP A 243 23.85 1.24 -17.14
CA ASP A 243 24.21 2.61 -16.80
C ASP A 243 24.08 3.56 -18.00
N PHE A 244 24.49 4.81 -17.81
CA PHE A 244 24.47 5.85 -18.85
C PHE A 244 25.31 5.50 -20.09
N GLU A 245 26.21 4.52 -20.00
CA GLU A 245 27.05 4.07 -21.11
C GLU A 245 26.56 2.73 -21.69
N GLY A 246 25.39 2.24 -21.28
CA GLY A 246 24.89 0.92 -21.66
C GLY A 246 25.59 -0.24 -20.93
N ASN A 247 26.46 0.06 -19.96
CA ASN A 247 27.18 -0.96 -19.21
C ASN A 247 26.35 -1.46 -18.04
N LYS A 248 26.27 -2.77 -17.87
CA LYS A 248 25.59 -3.40 -16.72
C LYS A 248 26.46 -3.28 -15.47
N THR A 249 26.52 -2.07 -14.91
CA THR A 249 27.32 -1.80 -13.71
C THR A 249 26.48 -1.95 -12.45
N TRP A 250 27.12 -2.39 -11.38
CA TRP A 250 26.51 -2.45 -10.05
C TRP A 250 25.96 -1.07 -9.63
N LEU A 251 26.62 0.02 -10.03
CA LEU A 251 26.23 1.39 -9.66
C LEU A 251 24.85 1.76 -10.24
N ALA A 252 24.58 1.40 -11.50
CA ALA A 252 23.24 1.62 -12.07
C ALA A 252 22.17 0.84 -11.31
N ARG A 253 22.47 -0.41 -10.92
CA ARG A 253 21.56 -1.21 -10.11
C ARG A 253 21.33 -0.61 -8.72
N LEU A 254 22.38 -0.11 -8.06
CA LEU A 254 22.27 0.61 -6.78
C LEU A 254 21.25 1.74 -6.91
N VAL A 255 21.45 2.63 -7.88
CA VAL A 255 20.59 3.80 -8.09
C VAL A 255 19.14 3.40 -8.36
N VAL A 256 18.91 2.42 -9.24
CA VAL A 256 17.54 1.97 -9.54
C VAL A 256 16.90 1.29 -8.34
N CYS A 257 17.63 0.46 -7.60
CA CYS A 257 17.11 -0.20 -6.40
C CYS A 257 16.80 0.81 -5.29
N GLN A 258 17.61 1.85 -5.11
CA GLN A 258 17.32 2.96 -4.19
C GLN A 258 16.10 3.76 -4.63
N ASN A 259 15.94 4.06 -5.92
CA ASN A 259 14.75 4.75 -6.44
C ASN A 259 13.48 3.93 -6.21
N MET A 260 13.55 2.61 -6.39
CA MET A 260 12.45 1.70 -6.08
C MET A 260 12.17 1.60 -4.59
N TYR A 261 13.21 1.63 -3.75
CA TYR A 261 13.09 1.66 -2.30
C TYR A 261 12.30 2.89 -1.85
N ASP A 262 12.67 4.08 -2.31
CA ASP A 262 11.96 5.33 -2.02
C ASP A 262 10.50 5.27 -2.50
N THR A 263 10.31 4.81 -3.74
CA THR A 263 8.96 4.72 -4.34
C THR A 263 8.03 3.81 -3.54
N ASN A 264 8.54 2.71 -2.98
CA ASN A 264 7.73 1.82 -2.15
C ASN A 264 7.23 2.53 -0.89
N PHE A 265 8.07 3.32 -0.20
CA PHE A 265 7.64 4.06 1.00
C PHE A 265 6.68 5.19 0.66
N LEU A 266 6.89 5.90 -0.44
CA LEU A 266 5.93 6.91 -0.90
C LEU A 266 4.54 6.31 -1.20
N LEU A 267 4.49 5.09 -1.74
CA LEU A 267 3.22 4.38 -1.92
C LEU A 267 2.58 3.96 -0.59
N ALA A 268 3.38 3.59 0.41
CA ALA A 268 2.89 3.34 1.77
C ALA A 268 2.30 4.63 2.39
N ASP A 269 2.96 5.78 2.20
CA ASP A 269 2.51 7.08 2.69
C ASP A 269 1.18 7.52 2.04
N VAL A 270 0.98 7.23 0.75
CA VAL A 270 -0.30 7.44 0.08
C VAL A 270 -1.40 6.64 0.79
N TYR A 271 -1.17 5.36 1.06
CA TYR A 271 -2.16 4.53 1.74
C TYR A 271 -2.39 4.98 3.20
N GLU A 272 -1.35 5.45 3.89
CA GLU A 272 -1.47 6.04 5.22
C GLU A 272 -2.33 7.30 5.21
N SER A 273 -2.07 8.24 4.30
CA SER A 273 -2.86 9.46 4.15
C SER A 273 -4.34 9.15 3.79
N TRP A 274 -4.57 8.11 3.01
CA TRP A 274 -5.90 7.59 2.71
C TRP A 274 -6.61 7.01 3.95
N ALA A 275 -5.90 6.21 4.75
CA ALA A 275 -6.43 5.68 6.00
C ALA A 275 -6.76 6.80 7.01
N LEU A 276 -5.93 7.84 7.09
CA LEU A 276 -6.17 9.03 7.92
C LEU A 276 -7.42 9.81 7.47
N LEU A 277 -7.67 9.90 6.16
CA LEU A 277 -8.90 10.48 5.63
C LEU A 277 -10.14 9.71 6.12
N HIS A 278 -10.13 8.38 6.00
CA HIS A 278 -11.21 7.54 6.53
C HIS A 278 -11.39 7.69 8.04
N PHE A 279 -10.29 7.78 8.80
CA PHE A 279 -10.36 8.00 10.24
C PHE A 279 -11.03 9.33 10.59
N ALA A 280 -10.64 10.41 9.92
CA ALA A 280 -11.21 11.72 10.17
C ALA A 280 -12.68 11.80 9.75
N ASP A 281 -13.05 11.23 8.60
CA ASP A 281 -14.45 11.18 8.17
C ASP A 281 -15.32 10.43 9.19
N LEU A 282 -14.83 9.34 9.77
CA LEU A 282 -15.52 8.64 10.86
C LEU A 282 -15.69 9.52 12.10
N ALA A 283 -14.61 10.18 12.55
CA ALA A 283 -14.65 11.05 13.71
C ALA A 283 -15.66 12.20 13.51
N LEU A 284 -15.66 12.85 12.35
CA LEU A 284 -16.58 13.94 12.05
C LEU A 284 -18.04 13.47 11.90
N GLN A 285 -18.27 12.27 11.35
CA GLN A 285 -19.61 11.68 11.32
C GLN A 285 -20.14 11.42 12.73
N ILE A 286 -19.31 10.92 13.64
CA ILE A 286 -19.71 10.69 15.04
C ILE A 286 -19.99 12.02 15.75
N ILE A 287 -19.17 13.04 15.55
CA ILE A 287 -19.42 14.39 16.11
C ILE A 287 -20.76 14.93 15.59
N SER A 288 -21.03 14.79 14.30
CA SER A 288 -22.32 15.19 13.71
C SER A 288 -23.52 14.40 14.27
N ALA A 289 -23.29 13.16 14.71
CA ALA A 289 -24.30 12.32 15.35
C ALA A 289 -24.68 12.86 16.73
N SER A 290 -23.65 13.17 17.52
CA SER A 290 -23.77 13.62 18.90
C SER A 290 -24.31 15.05 19.00
N GLY A 291 -24.06 15.89 17.98
CA GLY A 291 -24.46 17.30 17.96
C GLY A 291 -25.97 17.58 17.80
N ASN A 292 -26.81 16.57 17.55
CA ASN A 292 -28.26 16.76 17.37
C ASN A 292 -29.00 17.29 18.63
N THR A 293 -28.31 17.39 19.77
CA THR A 293 -28.85 17.98 21.01
C THR A 293 -28.32 19.39 21.31
N SER A 294 -27.46 19.96 20.47
CA SER A 294 -26.73 21.21 20.78
C SER A 294 -27.31 22.46 20.09
N ASP A 295 -27.08 23.61 20.71
CA ASP A 295 -27.54 24.95 20.32
C ASP A 295 -27.14 25.35 18.89
N GLU A 296 -27.99 26.06 18.15
CA GLU A 296 -27.77 26.45 16.73
C GLU A 296 -26.44 27.20 16.49
N ARG A 297 -25.90 27.91 17.48
CA ARG A 297 -24.59 28.59 17.34
C ARG A 297 -23.42 27.60 17.34
N THR A 298 -23.50 26.54 18.13
CA THR A 298 -22.44 25.52 18.19
C THR A 298 -22.34 24.76 16.87
N THR A 299 -23.47 24.50 16.21
CA THR A 299 -23.50 23.76 14.95
C THR A 299 -22.77 24.48 13.80
N LYS A 300 -22.80 25.82 13.76
CA LYS A 300 -22.06 26.61 12.74
C LYS A 300 -20.55 26.56 12.97
N LEU A 301 -20.11 26.62 14.22
CA LEU A 301 -18.69 26.51 14.58
C LEU A 301 -18.19 25.11 14.28
N ASP A 302 -18.96 24.08 14.64
CA ASP A 302 -18.63 22.68 14.41
C ASP A 302 -18.49 22.39 12.93
N LYS A 303 -19.40 22.90 12.09
CA LYS A 303 -19.32 22.75 10.64
C LYS A 303 -18.04 23.39 10.07
N SER A 304 -17.70 24.59 10.53
CA SER A 304 -16.48 25.28 10.10
C SER A 304 -15.22 24.50 10.48
N LEU A 305 -15.17 23.94 11.70
CA LEU A 305 -14.07 23.09 12.16
C LEU A 305 -13.98 21.78 11.38
N GLN A 306 -15.11 21.17 11.04
CA GLN A 306 -15.17 19.97 10.21
C GLN A 306 -14.63 20.23 8.81
N ASP A 307 -15.06 21.31 8.17
CA ASP A 307 -14.62 21.68 6.82
C ASP A 307 -13.12 21.98 6.79
N LEU A 308 -12.61 22.72 7.78
CA LEU A 308 -11.18 23.02 7.91
C LEU A 308 -10.34 21.74 8.13
N THR A 309 -10.82 20.83 8.97
CA THR A 309 -10.15 19.54 9.23
C THR A 309 -10.08 18.71 7.95
N LYS A 310 -11.18 18.60 7.23
CA LYS A 310 -11.24 17.89 5.93
C LYS A 310 -10.29 18.49 4.91
N GLN A 311 -10.28 19.81 4.77
CA GLN A 311 -9.38 20.49 3.82
C GLN A 311 -7.91 20.19 4.10
N GLY A 312 -7.48 20.21 5.37
CA GLY A 312 -6.10 19.87 5.75
C GLY A 312 -5.72 18.45 5.36
N ILE A 313 -6.62 17.49 5.58
CA ILE A 313 -6.38 16.07 5.27
C ILE A 313 -6.42 15.81 3.76
N TYR A 314 -7.33 16.44 3.03
CA TYR A 314 -7.36 16.36 1.56
C TYR A 314 -6.10 16.93 0.94
N LEU A 315 -5.60 18.06 1.46
CA LEU A 315 -4.34 18.64 1.01
C LEU A 315 -3.18 17.67 1.26
N PHE A 316 -3.11 17.06 2.44
CA PHE A 316 -2.08 16.08 2.77
C PHE A 316 -2.11 14.86 1.85
N ASN A 317 -3.27 14.22 1.71
CA ASN A 317 -3.45 13.08 0.80
C ASN A 317 -3.11 13.45 -0.66
N GLY A 318 -3.55 14.63 -1.13
CA GLY A 318 -3.21 15.14 -2.45
C GLY A 318 -1.69 15.30 -2.65
N THR A 319 -0.98 15.83 -1.66
CA THR A 319 0.48 15.98 -1.73
C THR A 319 1.20 14.63 -1.79
N CYS A 320 0.82 13.66 -0.94
CA CYS A 320 1.40 12.32 -0.96
C CYS A 320 1.13 11.61 -2.30
N LEU A 321 -0.08 11.72 -2.83
CA LEU A 321 -0.46 11.10 -4.10
C LEU A 321 0.35 11.68 -5.27
N MET A 322 0.49 13.01 -5.32
CA MET A 322 1.28 13.67 -6.36
C MET A 322 2.76 13.30 -6.29
N GLU A 323 3.33 13.23 -5.09
CA GLU A 323 4.72 12.84 -4.86
C GLU A 323 4.96 11.38 -5.30
N ALA A 324 4.12 10.45 -4.84
CA ALA A 324 4.22 9.04 -5.21
C ALA A 324 4.03 8.84 -6.73
N LEU A 325 3.10 9.56 -7.36
CA LEU A 325 2.90 9.49 -8.81
C LEU A 325 4.12 10.00 -9.57
N TYR A 326 4.71 11.11 -9.13
CA TYR A 326 5.94 11.65 -9.71
C TYR A 326 7.10 10.64 -9.63
N HIS A 327 7.33 10.06 -8.45
CA HIS A 327 8.37 9.05 -8.24
C HIS A 327 8.11 7.75 -9.02
N LEU A 328 6.85 7.31 -9.10
CA LEU A 328 6.48 6.13 -9.87
C LEU A 328 6.74 6.34 -11.37
N VAL A 329 6.34 7.49 -11.92
CA VAL A 329 6.55 7.81 -13.34
C VAL A 329 8.04 7.93 -13.65
N THR A 330 8.80 8.66 -12.85
CA THR A 330 10.24 8.85 -13.06
C THR A 330 11.00 7.53 -12.95
N THR A 331 10.75 6.73 -11.91
CA THR A 331 11.37 5.41 -11.73
C THR A 331 10.97 4.44 -12.85
N SER A 332 9.72 4.49 -13.32
CA SER A 332 9.27 3.65 -14.45
C SER A 332 9.96 4.05 -15.75
N VAL A 333 10.08 5.35 -16.03
CA VAL A 333 10.81 5.84 -17.21
C VAL A 333 12.27 5.41 -17.16
N GLU A 334 12.95 5.56 -16.02
CA GLU A 334 14.33 5.11 -15.85
C GLU A 334 14.46 3.59 -16.05
N ALA A 335 13.54 2.80 -15.51
CA ALA A 335 13.61 1.34 -15.57
C ALA A 335 13.27 0.75 -16.95
N TYR A 336 12.34 1.36 -17.70
CA TYR A 336 11.85 0.79 -18.97
C TYR A 336 12.47 1.41 -20.22
N LEU A 337 12.85 2.69 -20.17
CA LEU A 337 13.42 3.40 -21.32
C LEU A 337 14.95 3.42 -21.31
N GLY A 338 15.58 2.83 -20.28
CA GLY A 338 17.04 2.75 -20.10
C GLY A 338 17.76 2.40 -21.41
N GLY A 339 18.49 3.38 -21.95
CA GLY A 339 19.15 3.36 -23.26
C GLY A 339 19.55 4.78 -23.68
N ASP A 340 20.24 4.92 -24.82
CA ASP A 340 20.87 6.17 -25.30
C ASP A 340 19.96 7.42 -25.29
N TYR A 341 18.65 7.24 -25.50
CA TYR A 341 17.67 8.33 -25.49
C TYR A 341 17.43 8.94 -24.11
N THR A 342 17.80 8.24 -23.03
CA THR A 342 17.57 8.69 -21.67
C THR A 342 18.65 9.63 -21.15
N LEU A 343 19.82 9.75 -21.78
CA LEU A 343 20.93 10.51 -21.20
C LEU A 343 20.63 12.01 -21.06
N SER A 344 20.01 12.61 -22.09
CA SER A 344 19.56 14.00 -22.04
C SER A 344 18.35 14.19 -21.11
N PHE A 345 17.40 13.24 -21.13
CA PHE A 345 16.21 13.31 -20.28
C PHE A 345 16.57 13.13 -18.79
N ASN A 346 17.40 12.16 -18.45
CA ASN A 346 17.88 11.88 -17.10
C ASN A 346 18.64 13.07 -16.51
N LYS A 347 19.44 13.79 -17.30
CA LYS A 347 20.12 15.00 -16.80
C LYS A 347 19.12 16.11 -16.42
N ILE A 348 18.04 16.25 -17.18
CA ILE A 348 16.95 17.18 -16.88
C ILE A 348 16.16 16.69 -15.66
N VAL A 349 15.74 15.43 -15.66
CA VAL A 349 15.01 14.78 -14.56
C VAL A 349 15.80 14.89 -13.27
N TYR A 350 17.10 14.60 -13.25
CA TYR A 350 17.93 14.66 -12.05
C TYR A 350 18.00 16.08 -11.47
N ARG A 351 18.17 17.11 -12.32
CA ARG A 351 18.14 18.52 -11.88
C ARG A 351 16.79 18.93 -11.34
N ILE A 352 15.70 18.46 -11.95
CA ILE A 352 14.34 18.75 -11.51
C ILE A 352 14.02 17.98 -10.23
N ARG A 353 14.45 16.72 -10.12
CA ARG A 353 14.15 15.79 -9.03
C ARG A 353 14.58 16.32 -7.69
N SER A 354 15.79 16.85 -7.56
CA SER A 354 16.24 17.44 -6.29
C SER A 354 15.34 18.62 -5.87
N LYS A 355 14.95 19.49 -6.80
CA LYS A 355 14.07 20.63 -6.49
C LYS A 355 12.64 20.19 -6.17
N VAL A 356 12.12 19.25 -6.94
CA VAL A 356 10.77 18.69 -6.77
C VAL A 356 10.68 17.93 -5.45
N HIS A 357 11.72 17.20 -5.07
CA HIS A 357 11.82 16.53 -3.78
C HIS A 357 11.73 17.53 -2.62
N PHE A 358 12.51 18.61 -2.61
CA PHE A 358 12.39 19.63 -1.56
C PHE A 358 11.03 20.35 -1.55
N LEU A 359 10.42 20.52 -2.72
CA LEU A 359 9.07 21.07 -2.83
C LEU A 359 8.04 20.13 -2.17
N PHE A 360 8.06 18.84 -2.49
CA PHE A 360 7.16 17.86 -1.90
C PHE A 360 7.41 17.67 -0.40
N LEU A 361 8.67 17.61 0.03
CA LEU A 361 9.02 17.54 1.45
C LEU A 361 8.45 18.74 2.22
N GLY A 362 8.58 19.96 1.68
CA GLY A 362 8.02 21.17 2.28
C GLY A 362 6.49 21.15 2.32
N MET A 363 5.84 20.82 1.20
CA MET A 363 4.37 20.73 1.11
C MET A 363 3.81 19.65 2.04
N GLY A 364 4.38 18.45 2.02
CA GLY A 364 4.01 17.33 2.87
C GLY A 364 4.21 17.64 4.35
N SER A 365 5.29 18.33 4.73
CA SER A 365 5.52 18.76 6.12
C SER A 365 4.47 19.77 6.60
N VAL A 366 4.14 20.77 5.78
CA VAL A 366 3.11 21.76 6.13
C VAL A 366 1.72 21.12 6.18
N ALA A 367 1.37 20.31 5.17
CA ALA A 367 0.08 19.67 5.07
C ALA A 367 -0.15 18.63 6.18
N SER A 368 0.86 17.81 6.50
CA SER A 368 0.78 16.86 7.62
C SER A 368 0.66 17.56 8.97
N THR A 369 1.43 18.63 9.20
CA THR A 369 1.34 19.43 10.44
C THR A 369 -0.04 20.04 10.59
N ALA A 370 -0.59 20.61 9.51
CA ALA A 370 -1.94 21.18 9.51
C ALA A 370 -3.02 20.11 9.74
N ALA A 371 -2.92 18.96 9.06
CA ALA A 371 -3.86 17.85 9.22
C ALA A 371 -3.85 17.31 10.66
N ILE A 372 -2.66 17.05 11.22
CA ILE A 372 -2.49 16.58 12.60
C ILE A 372 -2.99 17.63 13.59
N GLY A 373 -2.64 18.90 13.40
CA GLY A 373 -3.07 20.00 14.26
C GLY A 373 -4.59 20.13 14.31
N ASN A 374 -5.25 20.00 13.16
CA ASN A 374 -6.71 20.01 13.06
C ASN A 374 -7.34 18.81 13.77
N VAL A 375 -6.82 17.59 13.54
CA VAL A 375 -7.34 16.38 14.21
C VAL A 375 -7.19 16.44 15.72
N VAL A 376 -6.02 16.87 16.23
CA VAL A 376 -5.79 17.03 17.67
C VAL A 376 -6.70 18.11 18.27
N THR A 377 -6.95 19.18 17.52
CA THR A 377 -7.89 20.23 17.95
C THR A 377 -9.30 19.66 18.06
N VAL A 378 -9.78 18.92 17.06
CA VAL A 378 -11.08 18.24 17.08
C VAL A 378 -11.17 17.26 18.25
N GLU A 379 -10.15 16.44 18.49
CA GLU A 379 -10.13 15.50 19.62
C GLU A 379 -10.26 16.21 20.97
N ARG A 380 -9.52 17.32 21.16
CA ARG A 380 -9.58 18.09 22.41
C ARG A 380 -10.92 18.81 22.59
N THR A 381 -11.43 19.44 21.52
CA THR A 381 -12.70 20.18 21.55
C THR A 381 -13.91 19.28 21.74
N PHE A 382 -13.91 18.09 21.13
CA PHE A 382 -15.06 17.17 21.14
C PHE A 382 -14.82 15.90 21.98
N SER A 383 -13.91 15.95 22.95
CA SER A 383 -13.52 14.80 23.76
C SER A 383 -14.71 14.11 24.44
N GLU A 384 -15.67 14.87 24.97
CA GLU A 384 -16.90 14.35 25.58
C GLU A 384 -17.79 13.64 24.54
N SER A 385 -17.97 14.24 23.36
CA SER A 385 -18.77 13.68 22.26
C SER A 385 -18.14 12.42 21.66
N LEU A 386 -16.82 12.26 21.80
CA LEU A 386 -16.05 11.14 21.30
C LEU A 386 -15.78 10.05 22.35
N MET A 387 -16.29 10.16 23.59
CA MET A 387 -16.01 9.15 24.63
C MET A 387 -16.37 7.72 24.19
N CYS A 388 -17.50 7.53 23.50
CA CYS A 388 -17.90 6.22 22.99
C CYS A 388 -17.06 5.72 21.79
N PHE A 389 -16.33 6.62 21.14
CA PHE A 389 -15.47 6.28 19.99
C PHE A 389 -14.06 5.86 20.42
N GLU A 390 -13.63 6.21 21.64
CA GLU A 390 -12.26 5.97 22.14
C GLU A 390 -11.18 6.46 21.15
N PRO A 391 -11.19 7.76 20.77
CA PRO A 391 -10.36 8.30 19.70
C PRO A 391 -8.87 8.08 19.94
N HIS A 392 -8.41 8.14 21.19
CA HIS A 392 -6.99 8.05 21.53
C HIS A 392 -6.34 6.76 20.99
N MET A 393 -6.90 5.58 21.29
CA MET A 393 -6.30 4.31 20.85
C MET A 393 -6.35 4.15 19.33
N LYS A 394 -7.44 4.60 18.69
CA LYS A 394 -7.61 4.54 17.24
C LYS A 394 -6.68 5.51 16.51
N PHE A 395 -6.56 6.74 17.02
CA PHE A 395 -5.68 7.76 16.49
C PHE A 395 -4.23 7.31 16.54
N TRP A 396 -3.76 6.83 17.70
CA TRP A 396 -2.40 6.30 17.82
C TRP A 396 -2.20 5.08 16.93
N SER A 397 -3.17 4.17 16.81
CA SER A 397 -3.03 3.00 15.93
C SER A 397 -2.86 3.36 14.44
N THR A 398 -3.44 4.48 13.98
CA THR A 398 -3.29 4.94 12.60
C THR A 398 -2.03 5.79 12.41
N LYS A 399 -1.59 6.55 13.43
CA LYS A 399 -0.47 7.50 13.35
C LYS A 399 0.89 6.92 13.74
N ILE A 400 0.90 5.79 14.44
CA ILE A 400 2.13 5.25 15.02
C ILE A 400 3.19 4.96 13.95
N LEU A 401 2.79 4.57 12.74
CA LEU A 401 3.71 4.30 11.62
C LEU A 401 4.51 5.54 11.22
N LEU A 402 3.87 6.69 10.98
CA LEU A 402 4.57 7.95 10.69
C LEU A 402 5.53 8.35 11.82
N THR A 403 5.09 8.23 13.07
CA THR A 403 5.95 8.60 14.21
C THR A 403 7.13 7.67 14.38
N LEU A 404 6.95 6.37 14.11
CA LEU A 404 8.02 5.38 14.18
C LEU A 404 9.02 5.58 13.06
N GLY A 405 8.57 5.80 11.82
CA GLY A 405 9.46 6.10 10.69
C GLY A 405 10.33 7.34 10.95
N PHE A 406 9.75 8.41 11.50
CA PHE A 406 10.51 9.60 11.88
C PHE A 406 11.54 9.30 12.99
N MET A 407 11.13 8.59 14.05
CA MET A 407 12.02 8.22 15.14
C MET A 407 13.15 7.29 14.68
N GLN A 408 12.87 6.35 13.79
CA GLN A 408 13.87 5.49 13.18
C GLN A 408 14.91 6.29 12.39
N SER A 409 14.47 7.24 11.57
CA SER A 409 15.38 8.13 10.83
C SER A 409 16.29 8.92 11.77
N LEU A 410 15.78 9.39 12.91
CA LEU A 410 16.62 10.02 13.93
C LEU A 410 17.58 9.04 14.60
N LEU A 411 17.12 7.83 14.94
CA LEU A 411 17.94 6.80 15.58
C LEU A 411 19.09 6.31 14.68
N LEU A 412 18.87 6.26 13.36
CA LEU A 412 19.88 5.89 12.38
C LEU A 412 21.04 6.90 12.27
N GLU A 413 20.83 8.13 12.75
CA GLU A 413 21.87 9.16 12.82
C GLU A 413 22.66 9.14 14.13
N ILE A 414 22.30 8.27 15.08
CA ILE A 414 22.96 8.12 16.38
C ILE A 414 23.90 6.89 16.37
N PRO A 415 25.14 6.98 16.91
CA PRO A 415 26.03 5.82 17.06
C PRO A 415 25.41 4.71 17.94
N PRO A 416 25.60 3.42 17.61
CA PRO A 416 26.46 2.89 16.54
C PRO A 416 25.79 2.81 15.17
N LEU A 417 24.50 3.11 15.04
CA LEU A 417 23.75 2.97 13.78
C LEU A 417 24.21 3.96 12.71
N SER A 418 24.72 5.13 13.12
CA SER A 418 25.29 6.11 12.19
C SER A 418 26.54 5.63 11.44
N TYR A 419 27.18 4.55 11.89
CA TYR A 419 28.33 3.95 11.21
C TYR A 419 27.94 2.95 10.11
N LEU A 420 26.66 2.58 10.00
CA LEU A 420 26.15 1.75 8.93
C LEU A 420 26.23 2.51 7.60
N SER A 421 26.50 1.79 6.51
CA SER A 421 26.41 2.35 5.17
C SER A 421 24.97 2.75 4.82
N VAL A 422 24.77 3.47 3.72
CA VAL A 422 23.41 3.88 3.29
C VAL A 422 22.54 2.65 3.04
N THR A 423 23.05 1.67 2.29
CA THR A 423 22.36 0.40 2.01
C THR A 423 22.06 -0.39 3.29
N GLU A 424 22.98 -0.38 4.26
CA GLU A 424 22.77 -1.06 5.54
C GLU A 424 21.74 -0.36 6.43
N LYS A 425 21.76 0.98 6.47
CA LYS A 425 20.74 1.81 7.14
C LYS A 425 19.36 1.55 6.54
N ASP A 426 19.26 1.55 5.20
CA ASP A 426 18.02 1.31 4.47
C ASP A 426 17.50 -0.12 4.69
N LEU A 427 18.40 -1.11 4.66
CA LEU A 427 18.05 -2.50 4.96
C LEU A 427 17.54 -2.64 6.40
N PHE A 428 18.20 -1.98 7.36
CA PHE A 428 17.80 -1.98 8.76
C PHE A 428 16.43 -1.33 8.93
N TYR A 429 16.27 -0.10 8.41
CA TYR A 429 15.03 0.67 8.44
C TYR A 429 13.84 -0.16 7.93
N ALA A 430 13.94 -0.67 6.69
CA ALA A 430 12.86 -1.43 6.07
C ALA A 430 12.54 -2.73 6.83
N SER A 431 13.55 -3.39 7.41
CA SER A 431 13.36 -4.59 8.22
C SER A 431 12.65 -4.29 9.55
N VAL A 432 13.02 -3.19 10.21
CA VAL A 432 12.38 -2.78 11.48
C VAL A 432 10.94 -2.36 11.21
N LEU A 433 10.68 -1.63 10.13
CA LEU A 433 9.32 -1.23 9.77
C LEU A 433 8.42 -2.45 9.50
N CYS A 434 8.94 -3.56 8.95
CA CYS A 434 8.18 -4.79 8.83
C CYS A 434 7.71 -5.33 10.19
N ALA A 435 8.61 -5.35 11.18
CA ALA A 435 8.30 -5.80 12.54
C ALA A 435 7.32 -4.85 13.25
N GLU A 436 7.49 -3.55 13.05
CA GLU A 436 6.58 -2.55 13.59
C GLU A 436 5.20 -2.65 13.00
N CYS A 437 5.06 -2.82 11.67
CA CYS A 437 3.77 -3.04 11.03
C CYS A 437 3.02 -4.24 11.63
N PHE A 438 3.74 -5.30 12.00
CA PHE A 438 3.13 -6.41 12.75
C PHE A 438 2.60 -5.94 14.11
N GLY A 439 3.39 -5.20 14.88
CA GLY A 439 2.94 -4.58 16.14
C GLY A 439 1.72 -3.68 15.95
N VAL A 440 1.70 -2.84 14.92
CA VAL A 440 0.57 -1.96 14.59
C VAL A 440 -0.66 -2.77 14.21
N SER A 441 -0.52 -3.87 13.48
CA SER A 441 -1.66 -4.75 13.14
C SER A 441 -2.32 -5.33 14.40
N LEU A 442 -1.54 -5.67 15.43
CA LEU A 442 -2.06 -6.12 16.72
C LEU A 442 -2.74 -4.99 17.50
N LEU A 443 -2.20 -3.76 17.43
CA LEU A 443 -2.85 -2.59 18.02
C LEU A 443 -4.19 -2.29 17.32
N LEU A 444 -4.25 -2.34 15.98
CA LEU A 444 -5.48 -2.16 15.22
C LEU A 444 -6.51 -3.25 15.51
N TRP A 445 -6.08 -4.50 15.70
CA TRP A 445 -6.95 -5.59 16.13
C TRP A 445 -7.69 -5.27 17.43
N ARG A 446 -6.99 -4.63 18.37
CA ARG A 446 -7.56 -4.22 19.67
C ARG A 446 -8.40 -2.96 19.54
N ALA A 447 -7.91 -1.94 18.83
CA ALA A 447 -8.51 -0.61 18.77
C ALA A 447 -9.78 -0.53 17.89
N TRP A 448 -9.95 -1.45 16.93
CA TRP A 448 -11.07 -1.43 15.99
C TRP A 448 -11.96 -2.65 16.16
N ASN A 449 -12.68 -2.74 17.28
CA ASN A 449 -13.56 -3.87 17.54
C ASN A 449 -14.91 -3.69 16.81
N PRO A 450 -15.35 -4.67 15.98
CA PRO A 450 -16.61 -4.56 15.25
C PRO A 450 -17.87 -4.57 16.13
N SER A 451 -17.74 -4.80 17.44
CA SER A 451 -18.86 -4.78 18.39
C SER A 451 -19.01 -3.46 19.15
N GLU A 452 -18.27 -2.41 18.75
CA GLU A 452 -18.35 -1.11 19.42
C GLU A 452 -19.66 -0.37 19.13
N ARG A 453 -20.17 0.34 20.14
CA ARG A 453 -21.52 0.96 20.10
C ARG A 453 -21.65 2.11 19.11
N TRP A 454 -20.58 2.86 18.83
CA TRP A 454 -20.63 3.98 17.89
C TRP A 454 -20.94 3.53 16.45
N LEU A 455 -20.67 2.27 16.10
CA LEU A 455 -21.03 1.71 14.79
C LEU A 455 -22.55 1.66 14.61
N ASP A 456 -23.28 1.33 15.68
CA ASP A 456 -24.74 1.31 15.67
C ASP A 456 -25.31 2.73 15.60
N VAL A 457 -24.71 3.69 16.30
CA VAL A 457 -25.08 5.12 16.20
C VAL A 457 -24.95 5.63 14.76
N LEU A 458 -23.85 5.31 14.07
CA LEU A 458 -23.67 5.70 12.66
C LEU A 458 -24.70 5.04 11.74
N LYS A 459 -25.02 3.77 11.97
CA LYS A 459 -26.04 3.06 11.20
C LYS A 459 -27.42 3.73 11.35
N GLU A 460 -27.79 4.10 12.58
CA GLU A 460 -29.05 4.81 12.84
C GLU A 460 -29.12 6.16 12.12
N LEU A 461 -28.04 6.94 12.12
CA LEU A 461 -28.00 8.22 11.39
C LEU A 461 -28.23 8.06 9.90
N VAL A 462 -27.61 7.04 9.29
CA VAL A 462 -27.76 6.76 7.86
C VAL A 462 -29.22 6.39 7.57
N SER A 463 -29.82 5.54 8.40
CA SER A 463 -31.23 5.14 8.26
C SER A 463 -32.22 6.28 8.42
N LYS A 464 -31.87 7.34 9.17
CA LYS A 464 -32.70 8.55 9.31
C LYS A 464 -32.60 9.51 8.11
N LYS A 465 -31.53 9.41 7.32
CA LYS A 465 -31.31 10.25 6.13
C LYS A 465 -31.85 9.63 4.84
N SER A 466 -31.95 8.31 4.78
CA SER A 466 -32.61 7.55 3.70
C SER A 466 -34.12 7.56 3.90
#